data_AF-A0A7C6QUM6-F1
#
_entry.id   AF-A0A7C6QUM6-F1
#
_cell.length_a   1.000
_cell.length_b   1.000
_cell.length_c   1.000
_cell.angle_alpha   90.00
_cell.angle_beta   90.00
_cell.angle_gamma   90.00
#
_symmetry.space_group_name_H-M   'P 1'
#
loop_
_entity.id
_entity.type
_entity.pdbx_description
1 polymer ?
#
loop_
_entity_poly.entity_id
_entity_poly.type
_entity_poly.pdbx_seq_one_letter_code
_entity_poly.pdbx_strand_id
1 'polypeptide(L)'
;MNTELIIHIEWDGPFKLDQLSELNNTDIVFGIYQIYGSHPIYGADVLLYIGKADRQTFSQRISQEEWIYNCDSKSVKIYIGRLAGSKTPGANRWSLEIELAEKLLIYAHSPARNTQNLNSIPDTAARDVHILNWGNYRNLLPEVSGARYTSKYDNIKNYEIYGAHKKLKKSQ
;
A
#
# COMPACT_ATOMS: atom_id res chain seq x y z
N MET A 1 1.43 8.85 25.73
CA MET A 1 0.85 7.78 24.86
C MET A 1 1.28 8.11 23.44
N ASN A 2 2.09 7.27 22.80
CA ASN A 2 2.35 7.45 21.37
C ASN A 2 1.07 7.03 20.64
N THR A 3 0.40 7.98 20.01
CA THR A 3 -0.84 7.72 19.27
C THR A 3 -0.49 7.08 17.94
N GLU A 4 -0.98 5.87 17.72
CA GLU A 4 -0.92 5.18 16.42
C GLU A 4 -1.67 5.99 15.35
N LEU A 5 -1.11 6.07 14.15
CA LEU A 5 -1.74 6.68 12.98
C LEU A 5 -2.47 5.60 12.19
N ILE A 6 -3.79 5.59 12.27
CA ILE A 6 -4.65 4.70 11.48
C ILE A 6 -5.05 5.42 10.18
N ILE A 7 -4.75 4.80 9.04
CA ILE A 7 -5.08 5.29 7.70
C ILE A 7 -6.09 4.31 7.09
N HIS A 8 -7.31 4.79 6.83
CA HIS A 8 -8.31 4.04 6.09
C HIS A 8 -8.17 4.33 4.59
N ILE A 9 -8.22 3.30 3.76
CA ILE A 9 -8.17 3.45 2.30
C ILE A 9 -9.35 2.71 1.68
N GLU A 10 -10.23 3.45 1.01
CA GLU A 10 -11.36 2.92 0.26
C GLU A 10 -10.97 2.70 -1.20
N TRP A 11 -10.99 1.44 -1.63
CA TRP A 11 -10.57 1.03 -2.97
C TRP A 11 -11.74 0.83 -3.92
N ASP A 12 -11.60 1.36 -5.13
CA ASP A 12 -12.56 1.24 -6.23
C ASP A 12 -11.87 0.82 -7.54
N GLY A 13 -12.64 0.27 -8.48
CA GLY A 13 -12.19 -0.30 -9.74
C GLY A 13 -12.73 -1.71 -9.99
N PRO A 14 -12.27 -2.41 -11.06
CA PRO A 14 -11.16 -2.01 -11.93
C PRO A 14 -11.57 -0.95 -12.97
N PHE A 15 -10.71 0.05 -13.14
CA PHE A 15 -10.73 0.98 -14.27
C PHE A 15 -9.74 0.52 -15.35
N LYS A 16 -10.02 0.87 -16.59
CA LYS A 16 -9.10 0.74 -17.73
C LYS A 16 -8.40 2.06 -18.02
N LEU A 17 -7.33 2.00 -18.83
CA LEU A 17 -6.56 3.17 -19.23
C LEU A 17 -7.40 4.22 -19.98
N ASP A 18 -8.36 3.79 -20.80
CA ASP A 18 -9.27 4.66 -21.54
C ASP A 18 -10.35 5.32 -20.66
N GLN A 19 -10.53 4.83 -19.44
CA GLN A 19 -11.48 5.36 -18.45
C GLN A 19 -10.83 6.35 -17.48
N LEU A 20 -9.53 6.63 -17.59
CA LEU A 20 -8.82 7.51 -16.65
C LEU A 20 -9.40 8.93 -16.61
N SER A 21 -9.98 9.42 -17.71
CA SER A 21 -10.62 10.74 -17.77
C SER A 21 -11.85 10.84 -16.86
N GLU A 22 -12.54 9.72 -16.61
CA GLU A 22 -13.72 9.65 -15.74
C GLU A 22 -13.35 9.92 -14.27
N LEU A 23 -12.09 9.66 -13.89
CA LEU A 23 -11.57 9.90 -12.54
C LEU A 23 -11.37 11.39 -12.21
N ASN A 24 -11.44 12.28 -13.21
CA ASN A 24 -11.27 13.72 -13.04
C ASN A 24 -12.59 14.47 -12.78
N ASN A 25 -13.74 13.80 -12.80
CA ASN A 25 -15.07 14.43 -12.70
C ASN A 25 -15.47 14.82 -11.27
N THR A 26 -14.59 14.64 -10.27
CA THR A 26 -14.85 14.99 -8.87
C THR A 26 -13.66 15.76 -8.29
N ASP A 27 -13.96 16.75 -7.44
CA ASP A 27 -12.98 17.64 -6.81
C ASP A 27 -11.80 16.86 -6.21
N ILE A 28 -10.59 17.25 -6.63
CA ILE A 28 -9.26 16.95 -6.05
C ILE A 28 -9.17 15.54 -5.42
N VAL A 29 -8.97 14.52 -6.25
CA VAL A 29 -8.81 13.14 -5.77
C VAL A 29 -7.31 12.77 -5.71
N PHE A 30 -6.72 12.91 -4.52
CA PHE A 30 -5.39 12.39 -4.19
C PHE A 30 -5.50 11.06 -3.44
N GLY A 31 -4.46 10.24 -3.51
CA GLY A 31 -4.42 8.95 -2.83
C GLY A 31 -3.43 7.98 -3.46
N ILE A 32 -3.79 6.71 -3.46
CA ILE A 32 -2.93 5.60 -3.90
C ILE A 32 -3.62 4.86 -5.04
N TYR A 33 -2.86 4.27 -5.96
CA TYR A 33 -3.40 3.42 -7.01
C TYR A 33 -2.60 2.14 -7.15
N GLN A 34 -3.27 1.08 -7.60
CA GLN A 34 -2.67 -0.20 -7.96
C GLN A 34 -2.79 -0.43 -9.46
N ILE A 35 -1.78 -1.04 -10.05
CA ILE A 35 -1.78 -1.48 -11.45
C ILE A 35 -1.62 -2.99 -11.48
N TYR A 36 -2.59 -3.67 -12.09
CA TYR A 36 -2.55 -5.10 -12.40
C TYR A 36 -2.38 -5.31 -13.90
N GLY A 37 -1.70 -6.40 -14.25
CA GLY A 37 -1.52 -6.79 -15.65
C GLY A 37 -0.68 -8.05 -15.76
N SER A 38 -0.08 -8.25 -16.93
CA SER A 38 0.72 -9.44 -17.22
C SER A 38 2.19 -9.26 -16.84
N HIS A 39 2.75 -10.27 -16.16
CA HIS A 39 4.18 -10.39 -15.87
C HIS A 39 4.74 -11.68 -16.49
N PRO A 40 5.90 -11.66 -17.18
CA PRO A 40 6.43 -12.83 -17.89
C PRO A 40 6.64 -14.08 -17.02
N ILE A 41 6.90 -13.89 -15.72
CA ILE A 41 7.17 -14.99 -14.78
C ILE A 41 5.94 -15.35 -13.94
N TYR A 42 5.14 -14.36 -13.56
CA TYR A 42 4.04 -14.56 -12.58
C TYR A 42 2.68 -14.79 -13.25
N GLY A 43 2.60 -14.64 -14.57
CA GLY A 43 1.39 -14.82 -15.34
C GLY A 43 0.56 -13.54 -15.49
N ALA A 44 -0.71 -13.72 -15.83
CA ALA A 44 -1.65 -12.64 -16.06
C ALA A 44 -2.34 -12.17 -14.77
N ASP A 45 -2.82 -10.92 -14.77
CA ASP A 45 -3.62 -10.32 -13.70
C ASP A 45 -2.92 -10.26 -12.32
N VAL A 46 -1.62 -9.97 -12.31
CA VAL A 46 -0.81 -9.84 -11.09
C VAL A 46 -0.55 -8.39 -10.72
N LEU A 47 -0.30 -8.11 -9.45
CA LEU A 47 0.05 -6.78 -8.94
C LEU A 47 1.42 -6.36 -9.49
N LEU A 48 1.41 -5.43 -10.45
CA LEU A 48 2.63 -4.93 -11.08
C LEU A 48 3.19 -3.72 -10.35
N TYR A 49 2.31 -2.81 -9.89
CA TYR A 49 2.75 -1.54 -9.36
C TYR A 49 1.76 -0.97 -8.33
N ILE A 50 2.30 -0.30 -7.32
CA ILE A 50 1.59 0.60 -6.41
C ILE A 50 2.26 1.96 -6.53
N GLY A 51 1.47 3.01 -6.73
CA GLY A 51 1.94 4.38 -6.73
C GLY A 51 0.96 5.33 -6.06
N LYS A 52 1.39 6.58 -5.88
CA LYS A 52 0.54 7.65 -5.32
C LYS A 52 0.25 8.78 -6.30
N ALA A 53 -0.89 9.42 -6.11
CA ALA A 53 -1.22 10.71 -6.70
C ALA A 53 -1.35 11.73 -5.56
N ASP A 54 -0.42 12.67 -5.48
CA ASP A 54 -0.37 13.71 -4.45
C ASP A 54 -0.05 15.06 -5.11
N ARG A 55 -0.84 16.10 -4.82
CA ARG A 55 -0.79 17.42 -5.49
C ARG A 55 -1.02 17.38 -7.01
N GLN A 56 -1.32 16.22 -7.56
CA GLN A 56 -1.73 15.94 -8.94
C GLN A 56 -2.80 14.84 -8.90
N THR A 57 -3.75 14.88 -9.83
CA THR A 57 -4.86 13.91 -9.86
C THR A 57 -4.37 12.52 -10.27
N PHE A 58 -5.17 11.48 -9.98
CA PHE A 58 -4.90 10.12 -10.43
C PHE A 58 -4.68 10.01 -11.93
N SER A 59 -5.58 10.61 -12.73
CA SER A 59 -5.47 10.58 -14.19
C SER A 59 -4.14 11.17 -14.65
N GLN A 60 -3.79 12.37 -14.16
CA GLN A 60 -2.53 13.02 -14.51
C GLN A 60 -1.32 12.17 -14.13
N ARG A 61 -1.30 11.60 -12.92
CA ARG A 61 -0.17 10.79 -12.46
C ARG A 61 -0.03 9.50 -13.25
N ILE A 62 -1.12 8.74 -13.41
CA ILE A 62 -1.07 7.42 -14.05
C ILE A 62 -0.68 7.55 -15.53
N SER A 63 -1.12 8.61 -16.21
CA SER A 63 -0.70 8.88 -17.59
C SER A 63 0.80 9.14 -17.74
N GLN A 64 1.47 9.70 -16.72
CA GLN A 64 2.92 9.92 -16.72
C GLN A 64 3.73 8.62 -16.57
N GLU A 65 3.12 7.54 -16.08
CA GLU A 65 3.75 6.21 -15.93
C GLU A 65 3.73 5.40 -17.24
N GLU A 66 3.14 5.94 -18.31
CA GLU A 66 3.20 5.41 -19.68
C GLU A 66 2.74 3.94 -19.87
N TRP A 67 1.83 3.46 -19.03
CA TRP A 67 1.26 2.10 -19.12
C TRP A 67 0.62 1.76 -20.46
N ILE A 68 0.27 2.76 -21.27
CA ILE A 68 -0.25 2.61 -22.63
C ILE A 68 0.74 1.88 -23.57
N TYR A 69 2.04 2.02 -23.33
CA TYR A 69 3.09 1.34 -24.11
C TYR A 69 3.43 -0.06 -23.60
N ASN A 70 2.75 -0.55 -22.56
CA ASN A 70 2.87 -1.94 -22.14
C ASN A 70 2.39 -2.86 -23.29
N CYS A 71 3.10 -3.96 -23.53
CA CYS A 71 2.80 -4.88 -24.64
C CYS A 71 1.40 -5.53 -24.53
N ASP A 72 0.83 -5.53 -23.33
CA ASP A 72 -0.52 -6.00 -23.01
C ASP A 72 -1.36 -4.89 -22.34
N SER A 73 -1.26 -3.65 -22.83
CA SER A 73 -1.91 -2.48 -22.22
C SER A 73 -3.44 -2.60 -22.12
N LYS A 74 -4.09 -3.40 -22.97
CA LYS A 74 -5.55 -3.65 -22.91
C LYS A 74 -5.98 -4.51 -21.72
N SER A 75 -5.06 -5.29 -21.14
CA SER A 75 -5.34 -6.10 -19.94
C SER A 75 -5.05 -5.37 -18.64
N VAL A 76 -4.48 -4.16 -18.71
CA VAL A 76 -4.16 -3.34 -17.54
C VAL A 76 -5.44 -3.00 -16.79
N LYS A 77 -5.44 -3.30 -15.49
CA LYS A 77 -6.52 -2.94 -14.55
C LYS A 77 -5.98 -2.03 -13.49
N ILE A 78 -6.72 -0.98 -13.22
CA ILE A 78 -6.33 0.11 -12.33
C ILE A 78 -7.31 0.14 -11.17
N TYR A 79 -6.79 0.17 -9.96
CA TYR A 79 -7.61 0.35 -8.75
C TYR A 79 -7.19 1.63 -8.06
N ILE A 80 -8.16 2.42 -7.62
CA ILE A 80 -7.95 3.72 -7.00
C ILE A 80 -8.33 3.64 -5.52
N GLY A 81 -7.36 3.91 -4.66
CA GLY A 81 -7.49 3.95 -3.21
C GLY A 81 -7.55 5.38 -2.70
N ARG A 82 -8.70 5.77 -2.16
CA ARG A 82 -8.92 7.09 -1.56
C ARG A 82 -8.78 6.99 -0.05
N LEU A 83 -7.98 7.87 0.55
CA LEU A 83 -7.88 7.93 2.01
C LEU A 83 -9.21 8.41 2.58
N ALA A 84 -9.70 7.73 3.61
CA ALA A 84 -11.01 7.96 4.20
C ALA A 84 -10.90 8.37 5.68
N GLY A 85 -11.87 9.17 6.12
CA GLY A 85 -11.94 9.67 7.49
C GLY A 85 -13.12 10.62 7.66
N SER A 86 -13.28 11.20 8.85
CA SER A 86 -14.39 12.11 9.15
C SER A 86 -14.32 13.44 8.40
N LYS A 87 -13.12 13.87 8.00
CA LYS A 87 -12.89 15.05 7.15
C LYS A 87 -11.54 14.94 6.44
N THR A 88 -11.42 15.59 5.28
CA THR A 88 -10.12 15.73 4.60
C THR A 88 -9.16 16.57 5.47
N PRO A 89 -7.96 16.05 5.78
CA PRO A 89 -6.98 16.80 6.55
C PRO A 89 -6.33 17.92 5.71
N GLY A 90 -5.57 18.80 6.38
CA GLY A 90 -4.80 19.84 5.67
C GLY A 90 -3.73 19.23 4.75
N ALA A 91 -3.39 19.92 3.67
CA ALA A 91 -2.57 19.41 2.56
C ALA A 91 -1.25 18.72 2.99
N ASN A 92 -0.51 19.29 3.95
CA ASN A 92 0.73 18.68 4.43
C ASN A 92 0.50 17.34 5.15
N ARG A 93 -0.57 17.25 5.94
CA ARG A 93 -0.92 16.03 6.64
C ARG A 93 -1.43 14.97 5.67
N TRP A 94 -2.27 15.37 4.71
CA TRP A 94 -2.78 14.48 3.68
C TRP A 94 -1.65 13.88 2.83
N SER A 95 -0.73 14.72 2.36
CA SER A 95 0.46 14.32 1.60
C SER A 95 1.33 13.33 2.40
N LEU A 96 1.55 13.59 3.68
CA LEU A 96 2.29 12.69 4.57
C LEU A 96 1.59 11.33 4.72
N GLU A 97 0.27 11.31 4.92
CA GLU A 97 -0.49 10.05 5.05
C GLU A 97 -0.44 9.24 3.74
N ILE A 98 -0.60 9.88 2.59
CA ILE A 98 -0.46 9.23 1.28
C ILE A 98 0.95 8.64 1.10
N GLU A 99 1.99 9.39 1.45
CA GLU A 99 3.38 8.94 1.32
C GLU A 99 3.69 7.75 2.22
N LEU A 100 3.28 7.80 3.50
CA LEU A 100 3.50 6.70 4.44
C LEU A 100 2.75 5.45 4.01
N ALA A 101 1.50 5.62 3.54
CA ALA A 101 0.69 4.50 3.09
C ALA A 101 1.25 3.84 1.82
N GLU A 102 1.67 4.62 0.82
CA GLU A 102 2.31 4.11 -0.40
C GLU A 102 3.55 3.28 -0.06
N LYS A 103 4.48 3.84 0.73
CA LYS A 103 5.73 3.18 1.10
C LYS A 103 5.49 1.87 1.84
N LEU A 104 4.58 1.87 2.82
CA LEU A 104 4.28 0.69 3.61
C LEU A 104 3.58 -0.39 2.77
N LEU A 105 2.66 -0.01 1.87
CA LEU A 105 2.02 -0.96 0.96
C LEU A 105 3.01 -1.56 -0.05
N ILE A 106 3.90 -0.76 -0.64
CA ILE A 106 4.95 -1.25 -1.54
C ILE A 106 5.82 -2.27 -0.83
N TYR A 107 6.31 -1.95 0.37
CA TYR A 107 7.18 -2.85 1.11
C TYR A 107 6.49 -4.15 1.51
N ALA A 108 5.24 -4.07 1.99
CA ALA A 108 4.48 -5.24 2.43
C ALA A 108 4.16 -6.22 1.28
N HIS A 109 4.02 -5.73 0.05
CA HIS A 109 3.55 -6.53 -1.10
C HIS A 109 4.61 -6.77 -2.18
N SER A 110 5.71 -6.01 -2.18
CA SER A 110 6.80 -6.07 -3.15
C SER A 110 6.34 -6.22 -4.62
N PRO A 111 5.55 -5.28 -5.17
CA PRO A 111 5.07 -5.39 -6.55
C PRO A 111 6.20 -5.49 -7.57
N ALA A 112 5.97 -6.26 -8.65
CA ALA A 112 7.03 -6.66 -9.59
C ALA A 112 7.77 -5.48 -10.26
N ARG A 113 7.10 -4.35 -10.49
CA ARG A 113 7.67 -3.16 -11.17
C ARG A 113 7.97 -1.99 -10.22
N ASN A 114 7.79 -2.13 -8.91
CA ASN A 114 8.26 -1.14 -7.92
C ASN A 114 9.76 -1.30 -7.63
N THR A 115 10.62 -1.52 -8.63
CA THR A 115 12.03 -1.90 -8.44
C THR A 115 12.92 -0.78 -7.91
N GLN A 116 12.52 0.49 -8.08
CA GLN A 116 13.15 1.64 -7.44
C GLN A 116 12.42 1.90 -6.11
N ASN A 117 13.15 1.82 -4.98
CA ASN A 117 12.68 2.07 -3.60
C ASN A 117 12.16 0.88 -2.77
N LEU A 118 12.37 -0.39 -3.17
CA LEU A 118 12.07 -1.55 -2.29
C LEU A 118 12.89 -1.55 -0.97
N ASN A 119 13.96 -0.76 -0.90
CA ASN A 119 14.98 -0.89 0.13
C ASN A 119 14.84 0.03 1.36
N SER A 120 13.82 0.90 1.44
CA SER A 120 13.63 1.66 2.69
C SER A 120 12.22 2.21 2.87
N ILE A 121 11.48 1.63 3.81
CA ILE A 121 10.53 2.41 4.59
C ILE A 121 11.35 3.29 5.57
N PRO A 122 11.04 4.58 5.74
CA PRO A 122 11.55 5.35 6.87
C PRO A 122 10.99 4.76 8.17
N ASP A 123 11.74 3.82 8.75
CA ASP A 123 11.37 2.99 9.90
C ASP A 123 10.69 3.78 11.02
N THR A 124 11.30 4.90 11.42
CA THR A 124 10.82 5.75 12.51
C THR A 124 9.48 6.42 12.22
N ALA A 125 9.19 6.73 10.95
CA ALA A 125 7.96 7.41 10.54
C ALA A 125 6.81 6.42 10.30
N ALA A 126 7.12 5.17 9.93
CA ALA A 126 6.13 4.17 9.59
C ALA A 126 5.80 3.19 10.74
N ARG A 127 6.67 3.01 11.73
CA ARG A 127 6.47 2.03 12.83
C ARG A 127 5.16 2.16 13.62
N ASP A 128 4.56 3.36 13.61
CA ASP A 128 3.30 3.67 14.30
C ASP A 128 2.16 3.92 13.30
N VAL A 129 2.33 3.55 12.03
CA VAL A 129 1.30 3.62 10.99
C VAL A 129 0.57 2.29 10.89
N HIS A 130 -0.73 2.36 10.67
CA HIS A 130 -1.60 1.22 10.49
C HIS A 130 -2.56 1.49 9.34
N ILE A 131 -2.54 0.65 8.31
CA ILE A 131 -3.40 0.80 7.14
C ILE A 131 -4.52 -0.23 7.18
N LEU A 132 -5.75 0.24 6.96
CA LEU A 132 -6.94 -0.59 6.79
C LEU A 132 -7.46 -0.40 5.37
N ASN A 133 -7.40 -1.46 4.57
CA ASN A 133 -7.84 -1.48 3.18
C ASN A 133 -9.27 -2.01 3.09
N TRP A 134 -10.16 -1.19 2.51
CA TRP A 134 -11.59 -1.46 2.38
C TRP A 134 -12.01 -1.54 0.91
N GLY A 135 -13.20 -2.09 0.66
CA GLY A 135 -13.74 -2.20 -0.70
C GLY A 135 -12.94 -3.13 -1.60
N ASN A 136 -12.69 -2.70 -2.84
CA ASN A 136 -12.08 -3.51 -3.90
C ASN A 136 -10.54 -3.49 -3.86
N TYR A 137 -9.94 -3.87 -2.73
CA TYR A 137 -8.48 -3.79 -2.51
C TYR A 137 -7.65 -4.93 -3.16
N ARG A 138 -8.30 -5.87 -3.85
CA ARG A 138 -7.66 -6.94 -4.67
C ARG A 138 -6.68 -7.81 -3.85
N ASN A 139 -5.40 -7.84 -4.23
CA ASN A 139 -4.38 -8.70 -3.63
C ASN A 139 -3.62 -8.00 -2.49
N LEU A 140 -4.02 -6.79 -2.10
CA LEU A 140 -3.49 -6.19 -0.87
C LEU A 140 -3.98 -6.97 0.35
N LEU A 141 -3.17 -6.99 1.41
CA LEU A 141 -3.62 -7.42 2.72
C LEU A 141 -4.72 -6.46 3.21
N PRO A 142 -5.78 -6.98 3.86
CA PRO A 142 -6.84 -6.14 4.41
C PRO A 142 -6.31 -5.17 5.49
N GLU A 143 -5.25 -5.58 6.19
CA GLU A 143 -4.58 -4.81 7.23
C GLU A 143 -3.07 -4.84 7.02
N VAL A 144 -2.41 -3.68 7.12
CA VAL A 144 -0.95 -3.56 7.06
C VAL A 144 -0.46 -2.67 8.19
N SER A 145 0.21 -3.27 9.17
CA SER A 145 0.79 -2.55 10.30
C SER A 145 2.26 -2.25 10.06
N GLY A 146 2.65 -0.98 10.15
CA GLY A 146 4.04 -0.58 10.11
C GLY A 146 4.85 -1.22 11.23
N ALA A 147 4.25 -1.46 12.40
CA ALA A 147 4.90 -2.16 13.49
C ALA A 147 5.38 -3.59 13.11
N ARG A 148 4.69 -4.23 12.15
CA ARG A 148 5.03 -5.56 11.64
C ARG A 148 6.12 -5.54 10.57
N TYR A 149 6.18 -4.47 9.79
CA TYR A 149 7.07 -4.33 8.63
C TYR A 149 8.27 -3.39 8.89
N THR A 150 8.47 -2.95 10.13
CA THR A 150 9.61 -2.16 10.58
C THR A 150 10.28 -2.80 11.79
N SER A 151 11.38 -2.22 12.25
CA SER A 151 12.20 -2.73 13.35
C SER A 151 11.59 -2.60 14.74
N LYS A 152 10.33 -2.13 14.86
CA LYS A 152 9.65 -1.88 16.14
C LYS A 152 9.68 -3.08 17.08
N TYR A 153 9.64 -4.29 16.52
CA TYR A 153 9.63 -5.54 17.27
C TYR A 153 10.84 -6.45 17.01
N ASP A 154 11.89 -5.96 16.34
CA ASP A 154 13.10 -6.76 16.07
C ASP A 154 13.86 -7.14 17.35
N ASN A 155 13.75 -6.30 18.38
CA ASN A 155 14.48 -6.46 19.66
C ASN A 155 13.52 -6.53 20.85
N ILE A 156 12.46 -7.33 20.76
CA ILE A 156 11.57 -7.59 21.90
C ILE A 156 12.37 -8.26 23.03
N LYS A 157 12.58 -7.54 24.13
CA LYS A 157 13.19 -8.10 25.34
C LYS A 157 12.32 -9.23 25.89
N ASN A 158 12.95 -10.36 26.21
CA ASN A 158 12.28 -11.54 26.77
C ASN A 158 11.17 -12.09 25.86
N TYR A 159 11.41 -12.10 24.54
CA TYR A 159 10.51 -12.75 23.59
C TYR A 159 10.56 -14.27 23.76
N GLU A 160 9.59 -14.80 24.50
CA GLU A 160 9.47 -16.23 24.81
C GLU A 160 8.15 -16.78 24.28
N ILE A 161 8.18 -17.98 23.69
CA ILE A 161 6.98 -18.69 23.30
C ILE A 161 6.32 -19.25 24.58
N TYR A 162 5.08 -18.87 24.83
CA TYR A 162 4.33 -19.33 26.01
C TYR A 162 4.32 -20.86 26.10
N GLY A 163 4.62 -21.38 27.30
CA GLY A 163 4.59 -22.82 27.58
C GLY A 163 5.85 -23.62 27.23
N ALA A 164 6.84 -23.02 26.54
CA ALA A 164 8.09 -23.70 26.18
C ALA A 164 8.98 -24.12 27.38
N HIS A 165 8.65 -23.68 28.59
CA HIS A 165 9.40 -23.97 29.82
C HIS A 165 9.18 -25.39 30.38
N LYS A 166 8.27 -26.20 29.83
CA LYS A 166 7.99 -27.57 30.32
C LYS A 166 8.79 -28.64 29.58
N LYS A 167 10.12 -28.57 29.60
CA LYS A 167 10.93 -29.80 29.63
C LYS A 167 11.17 -30.14 31.09
N LEU A 168 10.20 -30.82 31.68
CA LEU A 168 10.35 -31.49 32.98
C LEU A 168 11.64 -32.30 32.91
N LYS A 169 12.61 -31.98 33.77
CA LYS A 169 13.74 -32.87 34.05
C LYS A 169 13.13 -34.22 34.41
N LYS A 170 13.34 -35.25 33.58
CA LYS A 170 13.16 -36.63 34.03
C LYS A 170 14.17 -36.82 35.15
N SER A 171 13.69 -36.85 36.38
CA SER A 171 14.42 -37.40 37.51
C SER A 171 14.83 -38.83 37.14
N GLN A 172 16.14 -39.05 37.01
CA GLN A 172 16.75 -40.37 37.13
C GLN A 172 16.90 -40.71 38.60
#